data_AF-A0A960EVW9-F1
#
_entry.id   AF-A0A960EVW9-F1
#
_cell.length_a   1.000
_cell.length_b   1.000
_cell.length_c   1.000
_cell.angle_alpha   90.00
_cell.angle_beta   90.00
_cell.angle_gamma   90.00
#
_symmetry.space_group_name_H-M   'P 1'
#
loop_
_entity.id
_entity.type
_entity.pdbx_description
1 polymer ?
#
loop_
_entity_poly.entity_id
_entity_poly.type
_entity_poly.pdbx_seq_one_letter_code
_entity_poly.pdbx_strand_id
1 'polypeptide(L)'
;MKIRSLAMCALALLLPLSAAACGGKDDNNSGSRPSATEIEKGLRKFIPQLAAAPDDVVKCWAENLQKSDLPNGVLNAIADGREPEIDKDNKDDYEKIAQDSATTCVKAALPGN
;
A
#
# COMPACT_ATOMS: atom_id res chain seq x y z
N MET A 1 5.99 13.50 31.06
CA MET A 1 6.75 13.46 29.80
C MET A 1 7.10 12.01 29.46
N LYS A 2 6.32 11.37 28.58
CA LYS A 2 6.63 10.03 28.02
C LYS A 2 6.71 10.21 26.51
N ILE A 3 7.88 10.62 26.03
CA ILE A 3 8.17 10.84 24.61
C ILE A 3 9.25 9.84 24.23
N ARG A 4 8.90 8.55 24.14
CA ARG A 4 9.82 7.52 23.63
C ARG A 4 9.01 6.48 22.88
N SER A 5 9.46 6.19 21.65
CA SER A 5 9.06 5.06 20.77
C SER A 5 8.11 5.33 19.59
N LEU A 6 8.24 6.45 18.87
CA LEU A 6 7.61 6.61 17.54
C LEU A 6 8.63 6.91 16.41
N ALA A 7 9.87 6.45 16.56
CA ALA A 7 10.93 6.67 15.55
C ALA A 7 11.23 5.45 14.67
N MET A 8 10.46 4.35 14.76
CA MET A 8 10.79 3.10 14.03
C MET A 8 9.85 2.72 12.88
N CYS A 9 8.78 3.47 12.57
CA CYS A 9 7.86 3.08 11.50
C CYS A 9 8.26 3.56 10.09
N ALA A 10 9.34 4.34 9.93
CA ALA A 10 9.71 4.92 8.64
C ALA A 10 10.44 3.93 7.70
N LEU A 11 10.83 2.74 8.16
CA LEU A 11 11.64 1.80 7.37
C LEU A 11 10.85 0.74 6.60
N ALA A 12 9.51 0.73 6.72
CA ALA A 12 8.65 -0.31 6.14
C ALA A 12 8.20 -0.05 4.69
N LEU A 13 8.53 1.11 4.10
CA LEU A 13 8.02 1.53 2.78
C LEU A 13 8.87 1.05 1.59
N LEU A 14 9.96 0.32 1.84
CA LEU A 14 10.71 -0.38 0.79
C LEU A 14 10.02 -1.72 0.50
N LEU A 15 8.78 -1.66 0.01
CA LEU A 15 8.17 -2.80 -0.65
C LEU A 15 9.03 -3.09 -1.88
N PRO A 16 9.70 -4.26 -1.96
CA PRO A 16 10.27 -4.66 -3.22
C PRO A 16 9.07 -4.95 -4.12
N LEU A 17 8.76 -4.05 -5.05
CA LEU A 17 7.93 -4.38 -6.19
C LEU A 17 8.87 -5.05 -7.19
N SER A 18 8.87 -6.37 -7.21
CA SER A 18 9.57 -7.18 -8.21
C SER A 18 8.95 -6.85 -9.57
N ALA A 19 9.67 -6.06 -10.35
CA ALA A 19 9.35 -5.81 -11.74
C ALA A 19 9.54 -7.14 -12.50
N ALA A 20 8.51 -7.97 -12.54
CA ALA A 20 8.47 -9.15 -13.39
C ALA A 20 8.31 -8.65 -14.82
N ALA A 21 9.41 -8.59 -15.56
CA ALA A 21 9.43 -8.31 -16.99
C ALA A 21 8.84 -9.48 -17.79
N CYS A 22 7.52 -9.67 -17.70
CA CYS A 22 6.73 -10.51 -18.59
C CYS A 22 5.73 -9.60 -19.29
N GLY A 23 6.11 -9.09 -20.47
CA GLY A 23 5.21 -8.30 -21.30
C GLY A 23 3.89 -9.05 -21.57
N GLY A 24 2.76 -8.40 -21.29
CA GLY A 24 1.45 -8.82 -21.78
C GLY A 24 0.39 -9.18 -20.73
N LYS A 25 0.59 -8.88 -19.44
CA LYS A 25 -0.46 -9.02 -18.43
C LYS A 25 -0.83 -7.67 -17.85
N ASP A 26 -1.45 -6.85 -18.71
CA ASP A 26 -2.31 -5.72 -18.39
C ASP A 26 -2.38 -5.37 -16.90
N ASP A 27 -1.48 -4.45 -16.47
CA ASP A 27 -1.52 -3.78 -15.16
C ASP A 27 -2.95 -3.30 -14.82
N ASN A 28 -3.71 -3.00 -15.88
CA ASN A 28 -4.94 -2.23 -15.99
C ASN A 28 -6.26 -3.00 -15.95
N ASN A 29 -6.32 -4.35 -16.02
CA ASN A 29 -7.63 -5.01 -16.22
C ASN A 29 -7.93 -6.33 -15.49
N SER A 30 -7.31 -6.59 -14.34
CA SER A 30 -7.68 -7.77 -13.54
C SER A 30 -8.90 -7.48 -12.67
N GLY A 31 -10.10 -7.51 -13.24
CA GLY A 31 -11.36 -7.58 -12.50
C GLY A 31 -11.85 -6.29 -11.82
N SER A 32 -12.89 -6.43 -11.00
CA SER A 32 -13.48 -5.33 -10.23
C SER A 32 -12.47 -4.74 -9.25
N ARG A 33 -12.57 -3.44 -9.02
CA ARG A 33 -11.75 -2.76 -8.01
C ARG A 33 -12.09 -3.30 -6.62
N PRO A 34 -11.10 -3.80 -5.84
CA PRO A 34 -11.37 -4.36 -4.53
C PRO A 34 -11.83 -3.25 -3.58
N SER A 35 -12.59 -3.66 -2.57
CA SER A 35 -12.98 -2.77 -1.48
C SER A 35 -11.78 -2.37 -0.62
N ALA A 36 -11.89 -1.25 0.08
CA ALA A 36 -10.85 -0.82 1.03
C ALA A 36 -10.61 -1.89 2.12
N THR A 37 -11.65 -2.61 2.55
CA THR A 37 -11.53 -3.71 3.53
C THR A 37 -10.71 -4.88 2.98
N GLU A 38 -10.89 -5.24 1.71
CA GLU A 38 -10.09 -6.29 1.06
C GLU A 38 -8.63 -5.86 0.93
N ILE A 39 -8.38 -4.61 0.52
CA ILE A 39 -7.04 -4.03 0.46
C ILE A 39 -6.39 -4.00 1.84
N GLU A 40 -7.10 -3.60 2.90
CA GLU A 40 -6.58 -3.56 4.28
C GLU A 40 -6.12 -4.95 4.74
N LYS A 41 -6.96 -5.97 4.52
CA LYS A 41 -6.65 -7.35 4.87
C LYS A 41 -5.43 -7.85 4.09
N GLY A 42 -5.37 -7.51 2.80
CA GLY A 42 -4.27 -7.84 1.91
C GLY A 42 -2.95 -7.19 2.35
N LEU A 43 -2.96 -5.91 2.69
CA LEU A 43 -1.81 -5.17 3.23
C LEU A 43 -1.24 -5.85 4.48
N ARG A 44 -2.09 -6.24 5.44
CA ARG A 44 -1.63 -6.92 6.66
C ARG A 44 -1.02 -8.29 6.40
N LYS A 45 -1.48 -8.97 5.35
CA LYS A 45 -0.94 -10.26 4.92
C LYS A 45 0.39 -10.10 4.18
N PHE A 46 0.47 -9.09 3.30
CA PHE A 46 1.62 -8.81 2.45
C PHE A 46 2.77 -8.15 3.22
N ILE A 47 2.43 -7.33 4.23
CA ILE A 47 3.34 -6.49 4.99
C ILE A 47 3.20 -6.87 6.47
N PRO A 48 3.89 -7.94 6.95
CA PRO A 48 3.75 -8.43 8.32
C PRO A 48 4.04 -7.35 9.39
N GLN A 49 4.88 -6.37 9.06
CA GLN A 49 5.17 -5.25 9.95
C GLN A 49 3.97 -4.34 10.23
N LEU A 50 2.91 -4.39 9.42
CA LEU A 50 1.64 -3.72 9.72
C LEU A 50 0.84 -4.39 10.85
N ALA A 51 1.23 -5.58 11.32
CA ALA A 51 0.59 -6.20 12.48
C ALA A 51 0.72 -5.34 13.76
N ALA A 52 1.77 -4.51 13.85
CA ALA A 52 1.99 -3.58 14.95
C ALA A 52 1.54 -2.14 14.61
N ALA A 53 1.06 -1.89 13.40
CA ALA A 53 0.57 -0.58 13.00
C ALA A 53 -0.83 -0.32 13.58
N PRO A 54 -1.15 0.93 13.98
CA PRO A 54 -2.49 1.29 14.39
C PRO A 54 -3.54 1.00 13.31
N ASP A 55 -4.69 0.45 13.70
CA ASP A 55 -5.72 0.02 12.74
C ASP A 55 -6.27 1.16 11.88
N ASP A 56 -6.38 2.36 12.45
CA ASP A 56 -6.79 3.58 11.76
C ASP A 56 -5.81 3.99 10.66
N VAL A 57 -4.51 3.81 10.86
CA VAL A 57 -3.48 4.08 9.84
C VAL A 57 -3.61 3.11 8.67
N VAL A 58 -3.75 1.81 8.95
CA VAL A 58 -3.84 0.78 7.90
C VAL A 58 -5.16 0.93 7.13
N LYS A 59 -6.27 1.19 7.82
CA LYS A 59 -7.57 1.46 7.20
C LYS A 59 -7.52 2.71 6.31
N CYS A 60 -6.97 3.82 6.81
CA CYS A 60 -6.79 5.03 6.01
C CYS A 60 -5.96 4.75 4.76
N TRP A 61 -4.86 4.00 4.90
CA TRP A 61 -3.99 3.69 3.78
C TRP A 61 -4.76 2.88 2.72
N ALA A 62 -5.50 1.85 3.15
CA ALA A 62 -6.31 1.04 2.27
C ALA A 62 -7.40 1.86 1.54
N GLU A 63 -8.05 2.79 2.22
CA GLU A 63 -9.02 3.71 1.60
C GLU A 63 -8.37 4.65 0.56
N ASN A 64 -7.17 5.17 0.84
CA ASN A 64 -6.44 6.02 -0.09
C ASN A 64 -5.96 5.23 -1.32
N LEU A 65 -5.44 4.01 -1.14
CA LEU A 65 -5.10 3.12 -2.25
C LEU A 65 -6.35 2.80 -3.09
N GLN A 66 -7.46 2.49 -2.44
CA GLN A 66 -8.74 2.23 -3.11
C GLN A 66 -9.24 3.44 -3.90
N LYS A 67 -8.91 4.67 -3.53
CA LYS A 67 -9.30 5.88 -4.28
C LYS A 67 -8.24 6.38 -5.26
N SER A 68 -7.05 5.79 -5.25
CA SER A 68 -5.90 6.25 -6.03
C SER A 68 -5.98 5.87 -7.51
N ASP A 69 -5.04 6.38 -8.30
CA ASP A 69 -4.89 6.03 -9.71
C ASP A 69 -4.19 4.68 -9.93
N LEU A 70 -3.92 3.90 -8.85
CA LEU A 70 -3.43 2.54 -9.01
C LEU A 70 -4.43 1.71 -9.80
N PRO A 71 -3.93 0.91 -10.76
CA PRO A 71 -4.81 0.11 -11.58
C PRO A 71 -5.36 -1.08 -10.80
N ASN A 72 -6.50 -1.62 -11.24
CA ASN A 72 -7.20 -2.67 -10.52
C ASN A 72 -6.34 -3.95 -10.36
N GLY A 73 -5.45 -4.26 -11.30
CA GLY A 73 -4.53 -5.40 -11.18
C GLY A 73 -3.61 -5.29 -9.96
N VAL A 74 -3.02 -4.11 -9.77
CA VAL A 74 -2.17 -3.82 -8.61
C VAL A 74 -2.97 -3.91 -7.31
N LEU A 75 -4.16 -3.30 -7.27
CA LEU A 75 -4.98 -3.31 -6.07
C LEU A 75 -5.48 -4.70 -5.72
N ASN A 76 -5.84 -5.53 -6.71
CA ASN A 76 -6.24 -6.90 -6.48
C ASN A 76 -5.07 -7.77 -6.01
N ALA A 77 -3.86 -7.57 -6.54
CA ALA A 77 -2.68 -8.24 -6.00
C ALA A 77 -2.44 -7.87 -4.53
N ILE A 78 -2.55 -6.58 -4.17
CA ILE A 78 -2.45 -6.13 -2.78
C ILE A 78 -3.55 -6.78 -1.94
N ALA A 79 -4.81 -6.77 -2.37
CA ALA A 79 -5.94 -7.35 -1.66
C ALA A 79 -5.80 -8.86 -1.44
N ASP A 80 -5.21 -9.59 -2.39
CA ASP A 80 -4.86 -11.01 -2.27
C ASP A 80 -3.68 -11.26 -1.30
N GLY A 81 -2.97 -10.20 -0.91
CA GLY A 81 -1.74 -10.24 -0.15
C GLY A 81 -0.58 -10.83 -0.96
N ARG A 82 -0.53 -10.52 -2.25
CA ARG A 82 0.51 -10.92 -3.20
C ARG A 82 1.27 -9.69 -3.68
N GLU A 83 2.50 -9.92 -4.13
CA GLU A 83 3.30 -8.89 -4.76
C GLU A 83 2.67 -8.50 -6.11
N PRO A 84 2.41 -7.20 -6.35
CA PRO A 84 1.84 -6.76 -7.61
C PRO A 84 2.87 -6.91 -8.74
N GLU A 85 2.46 -7.54 -9.84
CA GLU A 85 3.19 -7.51 -11.10
C GLU A 85 2.99 -6.11 -11.70
N ILE A 86 4.07 -5.34 -11.80
CA ILE A 86 4.03 -3.95 -12.27
C ILE A 86 5.03 -3.80 -13.41
N ASP A 87 4.59 -3.19 -14.51
CA ASP A 87 5.52 -2.77 -15.55
C ASP A 87 6.54 -1.80 -14.96
N LYS A 88 7.82 -2.11 -15.20
CA LYS A 88 8.97 -1.26 -14.88
C LYS A 88 8.78 0.20 -15.32
N ASP A 89 8.01 0.45 -16.38
CA ASP A 89 7.75 1.81 -16.89
C ASP A 89 6.75 2.59 -15.99
N ASN A 90 5.93 1.89 -15.21
CA ASN A 90 4.93 2.46 -14.28
C ASN A 90 5.33 2.32 -12.79
N LYS A 91 6.42 1.61 -12.51
CA LYS A 91 6.83 1.24 -11.16
C LYS A 91 6.99 2.45 -10.23
N ASP A 92 7.74 3.46 -10.66
CA ASP A 92 8.04 4.63 -9.83
C ASP A 92 6.76 5.40 -9.47
N ASP A 93 5.82 5.51 -10.42
CA ASP A 93 4.54 6.18 -10.19
C ASP A 93 3.69 5.39 -9.19
N TYR A 94 3.62 4.07 -9.32
CA TYR A 94 2.81 3.23 -8.42
C TYR A 94 3.41 3.16 -7.01
N GLU A 95 4.74 3.06 -6.89
CA GLU A 95 5.43 3.17 -5.61
C GLU A 95 5.16 4.52 -4.96
N LYS A 96 5.25 5.61 -5.73
CA LYS A 96 4.99 6.96 -5.23
C LYS A 96 3.55 7.10 -4.73
N ILE A 97 2.56 6.63 -5.49
CA ILE A 97 1.15 6.65 -5.05
C ILE A 97 0.97 5.88 -3.73
N ALA A 98 1.55 4.68 -3.63
CA ALA A 98 1.44 3.87 -2.42
C ALA A 98 2.13 4.53 -1.20
N GLN A 99 3.31 5.11 -1.40
CA GLN A 99 4.08 5.83 -0.37
C GLN A 99 3.41 7.14 0.07
N ASP A 100 2.91 7.94 -0.88
CA ASP A 100 2.21 9.20 -0.59
C ASP A 100 0.90 8.92 0.17
N SER A 101 0.19 7.84 -0.18
CA SER A 101 -1.01 7.37 0.53
C SER A 101 -0.70 6.97 1.98
N ALA A 102 0.34 6.15 2.19
CA ALA A 102 0.76 5.73 3.53
C ALA A 102 1.22 6.93 4.37
N THR A 103 2.04 7.81 3.79
CA THR A 103 2.58 9.00 4.46
C THR A 103 1.48 9.94 4.90
N THR A 104 0.47 10.15 4.06
CA THR A 104 -0.70 10.98 4.39
C THR A 104 -1.43 10.44 5.61
N CYS A 105 -1.67 9.12 5.66
CA CYS A 105 -2.36 8.48 6.77
C CYS A 105 -1.55 8.48 8.07
N VAL A 106 -0.24 8.24 7.99
CA VAL A 106 0.64 8.36 9.16
C VAL A 106 0.64 9.80 9.70
N LYS A 107 0.72 10.81 8.82
CA LYS A 107 0.67 12.23 9.24
C LYS A 107 -0.65 12.57 9.91
N ALA A 108 -1.77 12.07 9.39
CA ALA A 108 -3.09 12.28 9.97
C ALA A 108 -3.25 11.64 11.36
N ALA A 109 -2.55 10.52 11.62
CA ALA A 109 -2.58 9.84 12.92
C ALA A 109 -1.62 10.44 13.97
N LEU A 110 -0.72 11.36 13.59
CA LEU A 110 0.18 12.02 14.53
C LEU A 110 -0.55 13.16 15.27
N PRO A 111 -0.46 13.23 16.61
CA PRO A 111 -1.09 14.30 17.37
C PRO A 111 -0.43 15.65 17.04
N GLY A 112 -1.16 16.52 16.34
CA GLY A 112 -0.71 17.87 15.98
C GLY A 112 -0.98 18.32 14.54
N ASN A 113 -1.60 17.48 13.70
CA ASN A 113 -2.23 17.90 12.43
C ASN A 113 -3.74 18.06 12.59
#